data_AF-M6WKP2-F1
#
_entry.id   AF-M6WKP2-F1
#
_cell.length_a   1.000
_cell.length_b   1.000
_cell.length_c   1.000
_cell.angle_alpha   90.00
_cell.angle_beta   90.00
_cell.angle_gamma   90.00
#
_symmetry.space_group_name_H-M   'P 1'
#
loop_
_entity.id
_entity.type
_entity.pdbx_description
1 polymer ?
#
loop_
_entity_poly.entity_id
_entity_poly.type
_entity_poly.pdbx_seq_one_letter_code
_entity_poly.pdbx_strand_id
1 'polypeptide(L)'
;MITSITGFFILYLGIYVYHIHPRAKIQKHFLFLCVMLCSWMVGYGMRLSVPSEYREIYSNWILLPIPFIPLFLEMVVYSIAKIKYSMNTYQTIMIFVLLPTFSIISFCGGYARIDDMSGYSFVPLFNYHLLTIFCFISVIKISFDLGFIMFKKRGDERIRSFLMLSGILIALLFAIIFCYILPLNNIFLGVYSAFGTFDIRHSLVSCDFALRRIRN
;
A
#
# COMPACT_ATOMS: atom_id res chain seq x y z
N MET A 1 -12.69 -12.70 7.40
CA MET A 1 -13.91 -11.98 6.94
C MET A 1 -13.76 -10.46 6.95
N ILE A 2 -13.46 -9.81 8.08
CA ILE A 2 -13.37 -8.33 8.15
C ILE A 2 -12.35 -7.74 7.15
N THR A 3 -11.17 -8.37 6.99
CA THR A 3 -10.16 -7.92 6.01
C THR A 3 -10.63 -7.95 4.57
N SER A 4 -11.30 -9.03 4.16
CA SER A 4 -11.81 -9.18 2.80
C SER A 4 -12.90 -8.14 2.50
N ILE A 5 -13.80 -7.88 3.46
CA ILE A 5 -14.83 -6.84 3.35
C ILE A 5 -14.16 -5.46 3.17
N THR A 6 -13.15 -5.14 3.98
CA THR A 6 -12.39 -3.90 3.84
C THR A 6 -11.69 -3.81 2.48
N GLY A 7 -11.11 -4.90 1.99
CA GLY A 7 -10.49 -4.96 0.66
C GLY A 7 -11.48 -4.64 -0.46
N PHE A 8 -12.64 -5.28 -0.48
CA PHE A 8 -13.69 -5.00 -1.47
C PHE A 8 -14.23 -3.58 -1.37
N PHE A 9 -14.34 -3.02 -0.15
CA PHE A 9 -14.71 -1.62 0.02
C PHE A 9 -13.66 -0.68 -0.60
N ILE A 10 -12.37 -0.94 -0.38
CA ILE A 10 -11.28 -0.14 -0.98
C ILE A 10 -11.35 -0.19 -2.50
N LEU A 11 -11.63 -1.37 -3.07
CA LEU A 11 -11.80 -1.53 -4.50
C LEU A 11 -13.02 -0.75 -5.03
N TYR A 12 -14.16 -0.83 -4.34
CA TYR A 12 -15.36 -0.06 -4.66
C TYR A 12 -15.05 1.45 -4.71
N LEU A 13 -14.29 1.96 -3.74
CA LEU A 13 -13.90 3.36 -3.70
C LEU A 13 -12.96 3.74 -4.87
N GLY A 14 -12.02 2.87 -5.22
CA GLY A 14 -11.18 3.05 -6.41
C GLY A 14 -12.01 3.15 -7.69
N ILE A 15 -12.99 2.24 -7.86
CA ILE A 15 -13.92 2.22 -9.00
C ILE A 15 -14.78 3.48 -9.02
N TYR A 16 -15.31 3.88 -7.85
CA TYR A 16 -16.10 5.10 -7.70
C TYR A 16 -15.32 6.32 -8.18
N VAL A 17 -14.11 6.54 -7.65
CA VAL A 17 -13.21 7.64 -8.03
C VAL A 17 -12.87 7.62 -9.53
N TYR A 18 -12.68 6.44 -10.11
CA TYR A 18 -12.42 6.28 -11.54
C TYR A 18 -13.61 6.65 -12.44
N HIS A 19 -14.84 6.50 -11.94
CA HIS A 19 -16.04 6.80 -12.70
C HIS A 19 -16.31 8.31 -12.84
N ILE A 20 -15.68 9.16 -12.01
CA ILE A 20 -15.88 10.62 -12.05
C ILE A 20 -15.16 11.24 -13.26
N HIS A 21 -15.95 11.90 -14.12
CA HIS A 21 -15.44 12.58 -15.30
C HIS A 21 -15.06 14.04 -14.99
N PRO A 22 -14.04 14.63 -15.66
CA PRO A 22 -13.17 14.03 -16.68
C PRO A 22 -12.09 13.10 -16.11
N ARG A 23 -11.76 12.03 -16.85
CA ARG A 23 -10.84 10.99 -16.39
C ARG A 23 -9.39 11.45 -16.37
N ALA A 24 -8.88 11.83 -15.20
CA ALA A 24 -7.50 12.24 -15.03
C ALA A 24 -6.56 11.03 -14.90
N LYS A 25 -5.29 11.15 -15.34
CA LYS A 25 -4.26 10.11 -15.16
C LYS A 25 -4.14 9.67 -13.69
N ILE A 26 -4.38 10.57 -12.74
CA ILE A 26 -4.35 10.33 -11.29
C ILE A 26 -5.33 9.23 -10.87
N GLN A 27 -6.55 9.26 -11.42
CA GLN A 27 -7.60 8.31 -11.07
C GLN A 27 -7.23 6.88 -11.49
N LYS A 28 -6.49 6.71 -12.60
CA LYS A 28 -5.98 5.40 -13.02
C LYS A 28 -4.96 4.86 -12.03
N HIS A 29 -3.97 5.66 -11.63
CA HIS A 29 -2.96 5.24 -10.64
C HIS A 29 -3.60 4.92 -9.29
N PHE A 30 -4.60 5.72 -8.88
CA PHE A 30 -5.37 5.48 -7.67
C PHE A 30 -6.16 4.17 -7.73
N LEU A 31 -6.81 3.87 -8.86
CA LEU A 31 -7.48 2.59 -9.06
C LEU A 31 -6.50 1.41 -8.95
N PHE A 32 -5.32 1.51 -9.58
CA PHE A 32 -4.30 0.46 -9.46
C PHE A 32 -3.81 0.26 -8.02
N LEU A 33 -3.62 1.35 -7.27
CA LEU A 33 -3.31 1.29 -5.84
C LEU A 33 -4.41 0.53 -5.07
N CYS A 34 -5.68 0.87 -5.31
CA CYS A 34 -6.82 0.20 -4.69
C CYS A 34 -6.91 -1.29 -5.07
N VAL A 35 -6.60 -1.64 -6.32
CA VAL A 35 -6.55 -3.04 -6.78
C VAL A 35 -5.45 -3.81 -6.04
N MET A 36 -4.24 -3.26 -5.94
CA MET A 36 -3.13 -3.94 -5.22
C MET A 36 -3.43 -4.12 -3.74
N LEU A 37 -4.00 -3.11 -3.08
CA LEU A 37 -4.44 -3.18 -1.69
C LEU A 37 -5.56 -4.21 -1.50
N CYS A 38 -6.53 -4.25 -2.42
CA CYS A 38 -7.63 -5.21 -2.37
C CYS A 38 -7.10 -6.64 -2.54
N SER A 39 -6.28 -6.90 -3.56
CA SER A 39 -5.68 -8.22 -3.80
C SER A 39 -4.94 -8.74 -2.58
N TRP A 40 -4.13 -7.89 -1.93
CA TRP A 40 -3.44 -8.25 -0.70
C TRP A 40 -4.41 -8.55 0.46
N MET A 41 -5.38 -7.67 0.72
CA MET A 41 -6.32 -7.78 1.85
C MET A 41 -7.27 -8.96 1.72
N VAL A 42 -7.77 -9.23 0.50
CA VAL A 42 -8.61 -10.38 0.20
C VAL A 42 -7.78 -11.66 0.30
N GLY A 43 -6.58 -11.67 -0.28
CA GLY A 43 -5.65 -12.80 -0.19
C GLY A 43 -5.35 -13.17 1.27
N TYR A 44 -5.02 -12.18 2.09
CA TYR A 44 -4.76 -12.36 3.51
C TYR A 44 -5.98 -12.84 4.31
N GLY A 45 -7.19 -12.40 3.92
CA GLY A 45 -8.45 -12.82 4.53
C GLY A 45 -8.87 -14.25 4.18
N MET A 46 -8.47 -14.74 3.01
CA MET A 46 -8.77 -16.10 2.52
C MET A 46 -7.72 -17.15 2.95
N ARG A 47 -6.66 -16.74 3.65
CA ARG A 47 -5.56 -17.65 4.06
C ARG A 47 -6.03 -18.93 4.75
N LEU A 48 -7.01 -18.82 5.66
CA LEU A 48 -7.49 -19.97 6.44
C LEU A 48 -8.29 -20.97 5.60
N SER A 49 -8.81 -20.56 4.44
CA SER A 49 -9.57 -21.40 3.52
C SER A 49 -8.69 -22.24 2.62
N VAL A 50 -7.37 -22.04 2.63
CA VAL A 50 -6.42 -22.77 1.77
C VAL A 50 -6.03 -24.11 2.42
N PRO A 51 -6.08 -25.23 1.65
CA PRO A 51 -5.62 -26.54 2.11
C PRO A 51 -4.16 -26.50 2.60
N SER A 52 -3.85 -27.29 3.63
CA SER A 52 -2.53 -27.29 4.30
C SER A 52 -1.34 -27.42 3.35
N GLU A 53 -1.49 -28.24 2.32
CA GLU A 53 -0.47 -28.52 1.29
C GLU A 53 -0.05 -27.28 0.49
N TYR A 54 -0.98 -26.32 0.29
CA TYR A 54 -0.73 -25.13 -0.52
C TYR A 54 -0.52 -23.85 0.31
N ARG A 55 -0.61 -23.93 1.64
CA ARG A 55 -0.54 -22.75 2.51
C ARG A 55 0.77 -21.97 2.37
N GLU A 56 1.90 -22.67 2.18
CA GLU A 56 3.22 -22.04 2.07
C GLU A 56 3.33 -21.24 0.77
N ILE A 57 2.99 -21.87 -0.36
CA ILE A 57 2.99 -21.23 -1.68
C ILE A 57 2.02 -20.05 -1.69
N TYR A 58 0.81 -20.25 -1.16
CA TYR A 58 -0.22 -19.22 -1.10
C TYR A 58 0.23 -18.01 -0.28
N SER A 59 0.83 -18.21 0.89
CA SER A 59 1.35 -17.11 1.71
C SER A 59 2.42 -16.28 1.00
N ASN A 60 3.29 -16.93 0.22
CA ASN A 60 4.29 -16.22 -0.58
C ASN A 60 3.67 -15.42 -1.72
N TRP A 61 2.62 -15.95 -2.36
CA TRP A 61 1.89 -15.27 -3.45
C TRP A 61 1.05 -14.09 -2.98
N ILE A 62 0.48 -14.15 -1.76
CA ILE A 62 -0.25 -13.01 -1.18
C ILE A 62 0.65 -11.78 -1.04
N LEU A 63 1.97 -11.95 -0.90
CA LEU A 63 2.92 -10.85 -0.75
C LEU A 63 3.28 -10.16 -2.09
N LEU A 64 2.94 -10.77 -3.23
CA LEU A 64 3.23 -10.23 -4.57
C LEU A 64 2.72 -8.80 -4.80
N PRO A 65 1.51 -8.41 -4.39
CA PRO A 65 1.00 -7.06 -4.61
C PRO A 65 1.72 -5.98 -3.77
N ILE A 66 2.33 -6.36 -2.64
CA ILE A 66 2.94 -5.44 -1.68
C ILE A 66 4.01 -4.52 -2.29
N PRO A 67 5.04 -5.02 -3.01
CA PRO A 67 6.08 -4.17 -3.58
C PRO A 67 5.53 -3.13 -4.58
N PHE A 68 4.36 -3.36 -5.18
CA PHE A 68 3.72 -2.41 -6.10
C PHE A 68 2.96 -1.29 -5.37
N ILE A 69 2.58 -1.47 -4.10
CA ILE A 69 1.82 -0.47 -3.33
C ILE A 69 2.60 0.86 -3.21
N PRO A 70 3.88 0.88 -2.75
CA PRO A 70 4.63 2.13 -2.65
C PRO A 70 4.81 2.84 -3.99
N LEU A 71 4.97 2.10 -5.09
CA LEU A 71 5.08 2.66 -6.45
C LEU A 71 3.82 3.44 -6.83
N PHE A 72 2.66 2.80 -6.74
CA PHE A 72 1.40 3.46 -7.10
C PHE A 72 1.05 4.59 -6.13
N LEU A 73 1.40 4.45 -4.85
CA LEU A 73 1.24 5.51 -3.86
C LEU A 73 2.09 6.74 -4.23
N GLU A 74 3.37 6.55 -4.61
CA GLU A 74 4.24 7.63 -5.07
C GLU A 74 3.64 8.35 -6.29
N MET A 75 3.18 7.60 -7.29
CA MET A 75 2.56 8.17 -8.50
C MET A 75 1.30 8.99 -8.18
N VAL A 76 0.45 8.50 -7.27
CA VAL A 76 -0.75 9.22 -6.82
C VAL A 76 -0.36 10.52 -6.10
N VAL A 77 0.56 10.43 -5.13
CA VAL A 77 1.03 11.57 -4.36
C VAL A 77 1.67 12.63 -5.24
N TYR A 78 2.58 12.24 -6.12
CA TYR A 78 3.28 13.16 -7.02
C TYR A 78 2.31 13.86 -7.96
N SER A 79 1.34 13.11 -8.48
CA SER A 79 0.33 13.68 -9.36
C SER A 79 -0.54 14.71 -8.63
N ILE A 80 -0.90 14.46 -7.37
CA ILE A 80 -1.75 15.37 -6.61
C ILE A 80 -0.96 16.56 -6.07
N ALA A 81 0.30 16.38 -5.69
CA ALA A 81 1.19 17.49 -5.34
C ALA A 81 1.62 18.35 -6.55
N LYS A 82 1.21 17.95 -7.78
CA LYS A 82 1.63 18.52 -9.07
C LYS A 82 3.15 18.53 -9.23
N ILE A 83 3.81 17.48 -8.76
CA ILE A 83 5.23 17.24 -8.98
C ILE A 83 5.37 16.62 -10.36
N LYS A 84 6.32 17.10 -11.17
CA LYS A 84 6.65 16.45 -12.43
C LYS A 84 7.28 15.09 -12.10
N TYR A 85 6.57 14.01 -12.41
CA TYR A 85 7.14 12.66 -12.32
C TYR A 85 8.24 12.53 -13.37
N SER A 86 9.50 12.47 -12.92
CA SER A 86 10.66 12.24 -13.78
C SER A 86 11.31 10.94 -13.38
N MET A 87 11.59 10.07 -14.35
CA MET A 87 12.36 8.84 -14.18
C MET A 87 13.77 9.18 -13.67
N ASN A 88 13.90 9.28 -12.35
CA ASN A 88 15.18 9.44 -11.67
C ASN A 88 15.83 8.06 -11.46
N THR A 89 17.13 8.02 -11.18
CA THR A 89 17.89 6.79 -10.90
C THR A 89 17.18 5.90 -9.87
N TYR A 90 16.61 6.49 -8.82
CA TYR A 90 15.80 5.77 -7.83
C TYR A 90 14.59 5.06 -8.44
N GLN A 91 13.83 5.74 -9.31
CA GLN A 91 12.63 5.16 -9.93
C GLN A 91 13.01 4.06 -10.93
N THR A 92 14.10 4.24 -11.67
CA THR A 92 14.64 3.21 -12.56
C THR A 92 15.05 1.96 -11.78
N ILE A 93 15.80 2.11 -10.69
CA ILE A 93 16.20 0.98 -9.84
C ILE A 93 14.95 0.30 -9.24
N MET A 94 13.99 1.08 -8.75
CA MET A 94 12.76 0.53 -8.19
C MET A 94 11.99 -0.30 -9.22
N ILE A 95 11.78 0.24 -10.42
CA ILE A 95 10.94 -0.40 -11.46
C ILE A 95 11.63 -1.58 -12.13
N PHE A 96 12.93 -1.46 -12.44
CA PHE A 96 13.65 -2.47 -13.23
C PHE A 96 14.44 -3.47 -12.40
N VAL A 97 14.78 -3.15 -11.15
CA VAL A 97 15.59 -4.03 -10.30
C VAL A 97 14.75 -4.55 -9.13
N LEU A 98 14.21 -3.67 -8.29
CA LEU A 98 13.56 -4.08 -7.05
C LEU A 98 12.23 -4.80 -7.29
N LEU A 99 11.34 -4.24 -8.12
CA LEU A 99 10.03 -4.86 -8.41
C LEU A 99 10.17 -6.26 -9.03
N PRO A 100 10.98 -6.50 -10.08
CA PRO A 100 11.15 -7.83 -10.64
C PRO A 100 11.78 -8.80 -9.64
N THR A 101 12.79 -8.34 -8.88
CA THR A 101 13.46 -9.17 -7.87
C THR A 101 12.46 -9.65 -6.81
N PHE A 102 11.67 -8.75 -6.23
CA PHE A 102 10.65 -9.12 -5.25
C PHE A 102 9.53 -9.98 -5.85
N SER A 103 9.16 -9.73 -7.11
CA SER A 103 8.17 -10.57 -7.80
C SER A 103 8.69 -12.00 -7.98
N ILE A 104 9.94 -12.17 -8.42
CA ILE A 104 10.57 -13.48 -8.59
C ILE A 104 10.67 -14.21 -7.24
N ILE A 105 11.08 -13.51 -6.18
CA ILE A 105 11.14 -14.09 -4.82
C ILE A 105 9.75 -14.56 -4.36
N SER A 106 8.68 -13.82 -4.68
CA SER A 106 7.30 -14.23 -4.39
C SER A 106 6.93 -15.53 -5.10
N PHE A 107 7.24 -15.63 -6.40
CA PHE A 107 6.96 -16.84 -7.19
C PHE A 107 7.78 -18.05 -6.73
N CYS A 108 9.03 -17.84 -6.31
CA CYS A 108 9.91 -18.89 -5.81
C CYS A 108 9.63 -19.31 -4.35
N GLY A 109 8.68 -18.68 -3.65
CA GLY A 109 8.34 -19.04 -2.28
C GLY A 109 9.34 -18.55 -1.22
N GLY A 110 10.10 -17.48 -1.50
CA GLY A 110 11.25 -17.08 -0.69
C GLY A 110 10.98 -16.16 0.50
N TYR A 111 9.72 -15.86 0.85
CA TYR A 111 9.37 -14.87 1.89
C TYR A 111 9.01 -15.49 3.24
N ALA A 112 8.28 -16.59 3.26
CA ALA A 112 7.83 -17.22 4.50
C ALA A 112 7.82 -18.74 4.37
N ARG A 113 8.28 -19.43 5.42
CA ARG A 113 8.19 -20.88 5.57
C ARG A 113 7.22 -21.23 6.70
N ILE A 114 6.50 -22.34 6.55
CA ILE A 114 5.60 -22.84 7.59
C ILE A 114 6.43 -23.57 8.65
N ASP A 115 6.21 -23.23 9.91
CA ASP A 115 6.84 -23.91 11.06
C ASP A 115 5.88 -24.94 11.68
N ASP A 116 4.57 -24.64 11.70
CA ASP A 116 3.54 -25.55 12.20
C ASP A 116 2.26 -25.49 11.35
N MET A 117 1.87 -26.64 10.77
CA MET A 117 0.69 -26.78 9.91
C MET A 117 -0.63 -26.62 10.68
N SER A 118 -0.61 -26.85 12.00
CA SER A 118 -1.81 -26.82 12.85
C SER A 118 -2.20 -25.40 13.29
N GLY A 119 -1.21 -24.53 13.55
CA GLY A 119 -1.39 -23.18 14.09
C GLY A 119 -1.32 -22.03 13.07
N TYR A 120 -0.96 -22.31 11.80
CA TYR A 120 -0.74 -21.26 10.78
C TYR A 120 0.38 -20.28 11.21
N SER A 121 1.43 -20.81 11.86
CA SER A 121 2.62 -20.06 12.28
C SER A 121 3.64 -20.02 11.15
N PHE A 122 4.06 -18.83 10.74
CA PHE A 122 5.10 -18.63 9.72
C PHE A 122 6.37 -18.10 10.35
N VAL A 123 7.51 -18.61 9.88
CA VAL A 123 8.81 -17.99 10.14
C VAL A 123 9.10 -17.04 8.97
N PRO A 124 9.17 -15.72 9.20
CA PRO A 124 9.55 -14.77 8.17
C PRO A 124 11.01 -15.00 7.77
N LEU A 125 11.28 -15.10 6.47
CA LEU A 125 12.64 -15.20 5.94
C LEU A 125 13.28 -13.82 5.82
N PHE A 126 14.60 -13.80 5.64
CA PHE A 126 15.34 -12.57 5.40
C PHE A 126 14.74 -11.69 4.29
N ASN A 127 14.24 -12.29 3.20
CA ASN A 127 13.61 -11.57 2.10
C ASN A 127 12.33 -10.82 2.53
N TYR A 128 11.58 -11.33 3.51
CA TYR A 128 10.40 -10.66 4.04
C TYR A 128 10.78 -9.37 4.77
N HIS A 129 11.87 -9.42 5.55
CA HIS A 129 12.43 -8.22 6.19
C HIS A 129 12.91 -7.21 5.15
N LEU A 130 13.61 -7.65 4.09
CA LEU A 130 14.03 -6.77 2.99
C LEU A 130 12.86 -6.08 2.29
N LEU A 131 11.80 -6.84 1.97
CA LEU A 131 10.59 -6.29 1.36
C LEU A 131 9.93 -5.25 2.28
N THR A 132 9.88 -5.53 3.57
CA THR A 132 9.27 -4.62 4.56
C THR A 132 10.08 -3.33 4.70
N ILE A 133 11.42 -3.44 4.80
CA ILE A 133 12.33 -2.29 4.83
C ILE A 133 12.19 -1.46 3.56
N PHE A 134 12.12 -2.10 2.40
CA PHE A 134 11.90 -1.41 1.13
C PHE A 134 10.59 -0.58 1.13
N CYS A 135 9.49 -1.19 1.58
CA CYS A 135 8.20 -0.48 1.67
C CYS A 135 8.29 0.69 2.65
N PHE A 136 8.94 0.48 3.81
CA PHE A 136 9.11 1.51 4.83
C PHE A 136 9.92 2.70 4.33
N ILE A 137 11.08 2.47 3.73
CA ILE A 137 11.94 3.51 3.15
C ILE A 137 11.17 4.28 2.07
N SER A 138 10.43 3.58 1.21
CA SER A 138 9.65 4.19 0.13
C SER A 138 8.55 5.11 0.67
N VAL A 139 7.80 4.68 1.69
CA VAL A 139 6.76 5.51 2.31
C VAL A 139 7.35 6.71 3.07
N ILE A 140 8.49 6.53 3.74
CA ILE A 140 9.21 7.63 4.39
C ILE A 140 9.64 8.68 3.37
N LYS A 141 10.25 8.24 2.26
CA LYS A 141 10.66 9.14 1.18
C LYS A 141 9.47 9.94 0.64
N ILE A 142 8.36 9.28 0.34
CA ILE A 142 7.12 9.94 -0.12
C ILE A 142 6.63 10.98 0.90
N SER A 143 6.71 10.66 2.18
CA SER A 143 6.33 11.57 3.28
C SER A 143 7.26 12.78 3.37
N PHE A 144 8.58 12.59 3.21
CA PHE A 144 9.55 13.68 3.16
C PHE A 144 9.34 14.60 1.96
N ASP A 145 9.10 14.04 0.76
CA ASP A 145 8.83 14.83 -0.45
C ASP A 145 7.57 15.70 -0.28
N LEU A 146 6.49 15.13 0.29
CA LEU A 146 5.27 15.86 0.64
C LEU A 146 5.52 16.95 1.68
N GLY A 147 6.28 16.64 2.73
CA GLY A 147 6.64 17.60 3.78
C GLY A 147 7.39 18.80 3.21
N PHE A 148 8.40 18.56 2.37
CA PHE A 148 9.17 19.63 1.71
C PHE A 148 8.28 20.53 0.84
N ILE A 149 7.32 19.95 0.13
CA ILE A 149 6.37 20.69 -0.70
C ILE A 149 5.40 21.51 0.14
N MET A 150 4.94 20.97 1.27
CA MET A 150 4.10 21.68 2.23
C MET A 150 4.79 22.94 2.77
N PHE A 151 6.10 22.91 3.00
CA PHE A 151 6.87 24.09 3.39
C PHE A 151 7.05 25.10 2.24
N LYS A 152 7.19 24.61 0.99
CA LYS A 152 7.46 25.46 -0.17
C LYS A 152 6.21 26.11 -0.78
N LYS A 153 5.05 25.45 -0.71
CA LYS A 153 3.81 25.91 -1.35
C LYS A 153 2.87 26.62 -0.36
N ARG A 154 2.07 27.57 -0.86
CA ARG A 154 1.07 28.33 -0.09
C ARG A 154 -0.34 28.09 -0.63
N GLY A 155 -1.36 28.35 0.20
CA GLY A 155 -2.77 28.21 -0.16
C GLY A 155 -3.25 26.76 -0.20
N ASP A 156 -4.18 26.45 -1.10
CA ASP A 156 -4.87 25.15 -1.19
C ASP A 156 -3.93 23.97 -1.45
N GLU A 157 -2.80 24.20 -2.12
CA GLU A 157 -1.81 23.15 -2.37
C GLU A 157 -1.11 22.69 -1.08
N ARG A 158 -0.99 23.58 -0.09
CA ARG A 158 -0.46 23.24 1.25
C ARG A 158 -1.45 22.39 2.03
N ILE A 159 -2.73 22.76 2.03
CA ILE A 159 -3.80 22.03 2.73
C ILE A 159 -3.92 20.61 2.16
N ARG A 160 -3.90 20.48 0.83
CA ARG A 160 -3.95 19.19 0.14
C ARG A 160 -2.75 18.30 0.50
N SER A 161 -1.56 18.87 0.52
CA SER A 161 -0.34 18.12 0.87
C SER A 161 -0.32 17.72 2.34
N PHE A 162 -0.83 18.58 3.24
CA PHE A 162 -0.96 18.29 4.66
C PHE A 162 -1.94 17.13 4.91
N LEU A 163 -3.11 17.15 4.28
CA LEU A 163 -4.11 16.10 4.42
C LEU A 163 -3.58 14.74 3.90
N MET A 164 -2.82 14.76 2.80
CA MET A 164 -2.17 13.54 2.29
C MET A 164 -1.10 13.02 3.24
N LEU A 165 -0.28 13.91 3.75
CA LEU A 165 0.77 13.56 4.70
C LEU A 165 0.17 12.95 5.97
N SER A 166 -0.91 13.53 6.52
CA SER A 166 -1.58 12.97 7.69
C SER A 166 -2.13 11.57 7.43
N GLY A 167 -2.79 11.36 6.28
CA GLY A 167 -3.29 10.02 5.92
C GLY A 167 -2.18 8.99 5.76
N ILE A 168 -1.07 9.36 5.11
CA ILE A 168 0.09 8.47 4.93
C ILE A 168 0.77 8.16 6.26
N LEU A 169 0.97 9.15 7.12
CA LEU A 169 1.60 8.95 8.43
C LEU A 169 0.75 8.05 9.34
N ILE A 170 -0.57 8.24 9.35
CA ILE A 170 -1.47 7.38 10.12
C ILE A 170 -1.40 5.95 9.59
N ALA A 171 -1.52 5.73 8.28
CA ALA A 171 -1.41 4.39 7.75
C ALA A 171 -0.02 3.76 7.92
N LEU A 172 1.05 4.55 7.89
CA LEU A 172 2.40 4.09 8.19
C LEU A 172 2.48 3.60 9.64
N LEU A 173 1.94 4.34 10.61
CA LEU A 173 1.87 3.92 12.01
C LEU A 173 1.13 2.59 12.17
N PHE A 174 -0.04 2.45 11.54
CA PHE A 174 -0.79 1.20 11.56
C PHE A 174 -0.04 0.06 10.85
N ALA A 175 0.64 0.34 9.73
CA ALA A 175 1.44 -0.67 9.03
C ALA A 175 2.63 -1.15 9.86
N ILE A 176 3.32 -0.28 10.58
CA ILE A 176 4.43 -0.66 11.49
C ILE A 176 3.89 -1.58 12.60
N ILE A 177 2.79 -1.20 13.24
CA ILE A 177 2.23 -1.97 14.36
C ILE A 177 1.74 -3.34 13.89
N PHE A 178 0.95 -3.38 12.80
CA PHE A 178 0.24 -4.61 12.41
C PHE A 178 0.99 -5.49 11.41
N CYS A 179 1.86 -4.92 10.57
CA CYS A 179 2.62 -5.68 9.55
C CYS A 179 4.07 -5.96 9.95
N TYR A 180 4.61 -5.30 11.00
CA TYR A 180 6.00 -5.49 11.42
C TYR A 180 6.13 -5.93 12.89
N ILE A 181 5.57 -5.18 13.84
CA ILE A 181 5.69 -5.51 15.28
C ILE A 181 4.95 -6.81 15.62
N LEU A 182 3.77 -7.03 15.02
CA LEU A 182 2.97 -8.23 15.30
C LEU A 182 3.56 -9.54 14.75
N PRO A 183 4.02 -9.61 13.49
CA PRO A 183 4.69 -10.81 12.97
C PRO A 183 5.98 -11.16 13.71
N LEU A 184 6.69 -10.18 14.27
CA LEU A 184 7.89 -10.40 15.10
C LEU A 184 7.57 -11.07 16.44
N ASN A 185 6.34 -10.95 16.94
CA ASN A 185 5.88 -11.59 18.19
C ASN A 185 5.19 -12.95 17.93
N ASN A 186 5.32 -13.54 16.74
CA ASN A 186 4.59 -14.75 16.31
C ASN A 186 3.05 -14.64 16.34
N ILE A 187 2.52 -13.40 16.39
CA ILE A 187 1.09 -13.12 16.42
C ILE A 187 0.68 -12.53 15.06
N PHE A 188 0.20 -13.38 14.15
CA PHE A 188 -0.24 -12.98 12.80
C PHE A 188 -1.65 -12.36 12.80
N LEU A 189 -1.74 -11.14 13.31
CA LEU A 189 -2.97 -10.35 13.43
C LEU A 189 -3.00 -9.17 12.43
N GLY A 190 -2.53 -9.39 11.21
CA GLY A 190 -2.60 -8.40 10.11
C GLY A 190 -4.02 -7.94 9.76
N VAL A 191 -5.04 -8.57 10.34
CA VAL A 191 -6.47 -8.21 10.23
C VAL A 191 -6.75 -6.77 10.67
N TYR A 192 -5.98 -6.26 11.61
CA TYR A 192 -6.16 -4.92 12.18
C TYR A 192 -5.39 -3.81 11.44
N SER A 193 -4.48 -4.16 10.50
CA SER A 193 -3.90 -3.17 9.56
C SER A 193 -4.98 -2.47 8.71
N ALA A 194 -6.15 -3.12 8.58
CA ALA A 194 -7.37 -2.59 7.99
C ALA A 194 -7.78 -1.22 8.59
N PHE A 195 -7.56 -0.98 9.88
CA PHE A 195 -7.93 0.28 10.53
C PHE A 195 -7.08 1.46 10.05
N GLY A 196 -5.80 1.24 9.70
CA GLY A 196 -4.95 2.28 9.11
C GLY A 196 -5.38 2.70 7.70
N THR A 197 -5.88 1.74 6.90
CA THR A 197 -6.39 2.02 5.54
C THR A 197 -7.68 2.85 5.55
N PHE A 198 -8.40 2.89 6.67
CA PHE A 198 -9.59 3.74 6.86
C PHE A 198 -9.23 5.22 7.01
N ASP A 199 -8.03 5.58 7.47
CA ASP A 199 -7.65 6.99 7.66
C ASP A 199 -7.00 7.62 6.41
N ILE A 200 -6.26 6.81 5.62
CA ILE A 200 -5.88 7.16 4.24
C ILE A 200 -7.15 7.51 3.43
N ARG A 201 -8.25 6.79 3.65
CA ARG A 201 -9.54 7.03 2.98
C ARG A 201 -10.08 8.42 3.30
N HIS A 202 -10.15 8.80 4.57
CA HIS A 202 -10.69 10.11 4.97
C HIS A 202 -9.84 11.25 4.38
N SER A 203 -8.53 11.07 4.36
CA SER A 203 -7.56 12.03 3.83
C SER A 203 -7.59 12.18 2.30
N LEU A 204 -7.72 11.07 1.55
CA LEU A 204 -7.78 11.11 0.08
C LEU A 204 -9.15 11.56 -0.45
N VAL A 205 -10.25 11.13 0.18
CA VAL A 205 -11.60 11.56 -0.19
C VAL A 205 -11.80 13.05 0.12
N SER A 206 -11.30 13.54 1.26
CA SER A 206 -11.36 14.96 1.59
C SER A 206 -10.52 15.83 0.64
N CYS A 207 -9.39 15.31 0.14
CA CYS A 207 -8.61 15.98 -0.91
C CYS A 207 -9.34 16.03 -2.27
N ASP A 208 -10.02 14.96 -2.68
CA ASP A 208 -10.79 14.92 -3.93
C ASP A 208 -12.05 15.80 -3.85
N PHE A 209 -12.72 15.87 -2.69
CA PHE A 209 -13.85 16.76 -2.46
C PHE A 209 -13.44 18.24 -2.47
N ALA A 210 -12.29 18.57 -1.87
CA ALA A 210 -11.72 19.92 -1.92
C ALA A 210 -11.35 20.34 -3.35
N LEU A 211 -10.89 19.40 -4.18
CA LEU A 211 -10.60 19.63 -5.61
C LEU A 211 -11.84 19.91 -6.46
N ARG A 212 -13.01 19.34 -6.12
CA ARG A 212 -14.26 19.63 -6.82
C ARG A 212 -14.87 20.98 -6.48
N ARG A 213 -14.62 21.48 -5.26
CA ARG A 213 -15.15 22.78 -4.82
C ARG A 213 -14.43 23.99 -5.42
N ILE A 214 -13.24 23.78 -6.00
CA ILE A 214 -12.42 24.83 -6.63
C ILE A 214 -12.53 24.79 -8.18
N ARG A 215 -13.15 23.73 -8.73
CA ARG A 215 -13.39 23.60 -10.18
C ARG A 215 -14.79 24.06 -10.62
N ASN A 216 -15.65 24.43 -9.66
CA ASN A 216 -16.88 25.22 -9.87
C ASN A 216 -16.66 26.60 -9.25
#